data_AF-A0A5C7P9J9-F1
#
_entry.id   AF-A0A5C7P9J9-F1
#
_cell.length_a   1.000
_cell.length_b   1.000
_cell.length_c   1.000
_cell.angle_alpha   90.00
_cell.angle_beta   90.00
_cell.angle_gamma   90.00
#
_symmetry.space_group_name_H-M   'P 1'
#
loop_
_entity.id
_entity.type
_entity.pdbx_description
1 polymer ?
#
loop_
_entity_poly.entity_id
_entity_poly.type
_entity_poly.pdbx_seq_one_letter_code
_entity_poly.pdbx_strand_id
1 'polypeptide(L)'
;MTPLQKRCQELLPVIQAGAEGKVIQFKSSCGKWIDKLEDKFCGFHETDIYRIKPEPHYRPFTPEEAIQHVMRRVRNKHSGNCRTVSWIGKTDVLLCSQNSLSFAALLEFYEFDDGSPCGVLVEDGQ
;
A
#
# COMPACT_ATOMS: atom_id res chain seq x y z
N MET A 1 -11.11 8.57 34.29
CA MET A 1 -10.83 7.44 33.39
C MET A 1 -9.68 6.65 33.98
N THR A 2 -9.85 5.35 34.22
CA THR A 2 -8.79 4.49 34.79
C THR A 2 -7.75 4.12 33.73
N PRO A 3 -6.52 3.71 34.12
CA PRO A 3 -5.53 3.17 33.17
C PRO A 3 -6.09 2.03 32.32
N LEU A 4 -6.87 1.14 32.94
CA LEU A 4 -7.56 0.05 32.23
C LEU A 4 -8.54 0.58 31.19
N GLN A 5 -9.39 1.56 31.53
CA GLN A 5 -10.35 2.15 30.59
C GLN A 5 -9.65 2.81 29.39
N LYS A 6 -8.54 3.54 29.63
CA LYS A 6 -7.73 4.14 28.57
C LYS A 6 -7.15 3.06 27.64
N ARG A 7 -6.59 2.00 28.22
CA ARG A 7 -6.00 0.89 27.46
C ARG A 7 -7.04 0.15 26.62
N CYS A 8 -8.23 -0.10 27.17
CA CYS A 8 -9.33 -0.69 26.41
C CYS A 8 -9.73 0.18 25.21
N GLN A 9 -9.79 1.50 25.37
CA GLN A 9 -10.10 2.43 24.27
C GLN A 9 -9.04 2.43 23.17
N GLU A 10 -7.76 2.32 23.52
CA GLU A 10 -6.66 2.22 22.54
C GLU A 10 -6.68 0.90 21.77
N LEU A 11 -7.01 -0.21 22.43
CA LEU A 11 -7.03 -1.55 21.82
C LEU A 11 -8.31 -1.83 21.03
N LEU A 12 -9.44 -1.23 21.40
CA LEU A 12 -10.73 -1.45 20.75
C LEU A 12 -10.68 -1.32 19.21
N PRO A 13 -10.13 -0.24 18.62
CA PRO A 13 -10.03 -0.12 17.17
C PRO A 13 -9.08 -1.16 16.54
N VAL A 14 -8.04 -1.59 17.27
CA VAL A 14 -7.09 -2.60 16.79
C VAL A 14 -7.74 -3.99 16.78
N ILE A 15 -8.50 -4.33 17.82
CA ILE A 15 -9.28 -5.58 17.90
C ILE A 15 -10.32 -5.61 16.77
N GLN A 16 -11.05 -4.51 16.59
CA GLN A 16 -12.04 -4.37 15.52
C GLN A 16 -11.40 -4.56 14.13
N ALA A 17 -10.25 -3.93 13.89
CA ALA A 17 -9.52 -4.08 12.62
C ALA A 17 -9.10 -5.54 12.35
N GLY A 18 -8.66 -6.26 13.39
CA GLY A 18 -8.35 -7.70 13.26
C GLY A 18 -9.57 -8.55 12.94
N ALA A 19 -10.73 -8.23 13.54
CA ALA A 19 -11.99 -8.89 13.21
C ALA A 19 -12.44 -8.63 11.76
N GLU A 20 -12.04 -7.50 11.18
CA GLU A 20 -12.24 -7.14 9.77
C GLU A 20 -11.19 -7.76 8.82
N GLY A 21 -10.24 -8.54 9.34
CA GLY A 21 -9.17 -9.15 8.54
C GLY A 21 -8.02 -8.20 8.16
N LYS A 22 -7.94 -7.01 8.80
CA LYS A 22 -6.80 -6.11 8.60
C LYS A 22 -5.56 -6.63 9.33
N VAL A 23 -4.40 -6.41 8.73
CA VAL A 23 -3.12 -6.77 9.36
C VAL A 23 -2.85 -5.83 10.54
N ILE A 24 -2.59 -6.41 11.70
CA ILE A 24 -2.17 -5.70 12.91
C ILE A 24 -0.66 -5.82 13.05
N GLN A 25 -0.01 -4.75 13.52
CA GLN A 25 1.40 -4.77 13.89
C GLN A 25 1.59 -4.52 15.38
N PHE A 26 2.65 -5.09 15.95
CA PHE A 26 3.14 -4.74 17.28
C PHE A 26 4.56 -4.18 17.19
N LYS A 27 4.92 -3.28 18.11
CA LYS A 27 6.27 -2.73 18.19
C LYS A 27 7.15 -3.66 19.00
N SER A 28 8.15 -4.24 18.34
CA SER A 28 9.16 -5.08 18.98
C SER A 28 10.06 -4.27 19.92
N SER A 29 10.80 -4.99 20.77
CA SER A 29 11.80 -4.40 21.68
C SER A 29 12.90 -3.61 20.96
N CYS A 30 13.21 -3.94 19.70
CA CYS A 30 14.16 -3.18 18.88
C CYS A 30 13.52 -2.00 18.12
N GLY A 31 12.27 -1.67 18.44
CA GLY A 31 11.55 -0.53 17.86
C GLY A 31 10.94 -0.77 16.48
N LYS A 32 11.11 -1.98 15.91
CA LYS A 32 10.53 -2.34 14.60
C LYS A 32 9.08 -2.80 14.73
N TRP A 33 8.25 -2.44 13.77
CA TRP A 33 6.89 -2.95 13.64
C TRP A 33 6.91 -4.35 13.00
N ILE A 34 6.24 -5.31 13.64
CA ILE A 34 6.16 -6.70 13.19
C ILE A 34 4.70 -7.07 13.00
N ASP A 35 4.39 -7.69 11.86
CA ASP A 35 3.05 -8.19 11.55
C ASP A 35 2.66 -9.30 12.54
N LYS A 36 1.49 -9.16 13.14
CA LYS A 36 0.93 -10.17 14.04
C LYS A 36 0.33 -11.29 13.17
N LEU A 37 0.94 -12.47 13.21
CA LEU A 37 0.52 -13.64 12.45
C LEU A 37 -0.88 -14.11 12.86
N GLU A 38 -1.70 -14.47 11.87
CA GLU A 38 -3.14 -14.79 11.96
C GLU A 38 -3.46 -15.84 13.05
N ASP A 39 -2.57 -16.82 13.25
CA ASP A 39 -2.79 -17.95 14.16
C ASP A 39 -2.66 -17.59 15.65
N LYS A 40 -2.24 -16.35 15.98
CA LYS A 40 -1.92 -15.91 17.34
C LYS A 40 -2.69 -14.66 17.76
N PHE A 41 -3.95 -14.54 17.35
CA PHE A 41 -4.84 -13.48 17.85
C PHE A 41 -5.14 -13.60 19.36
N CYS A 42 -4.64 -14.65 20.01
CA CYS A 42 -4.76 -14.91 21.44
C CYS A 42 -3.67 -14.15 22.24
N GLY A 43 -3.88 -12.85 22.47
CA GLY A 43 -3.14 -12.10 23.51
C GLY A 43 -2.72 -10.71 23.06
N PHE A 44 -3.29 -9.68 23.69
CA PHE A 44 -2.71 -8.33 23.71
C PHE A 44 -1.95 -8.21 25.02
N HIS A 45 -0.63 -8.05 24.96
CA HIS A 45 0.17 -7.80 26.15
C HIS A 45 0.00 -6.36 26.60
N GLU A 46 0.01 -6.14 27.92
CA GLU A 46 -0.20 -4.83 28.52
C GLU A 46 0.87 -3.81 28.07
N THR A 47 2.11 -4.28 27.91
CA THR A 47 3.28 -3.45 27.59
C THR A 47 3.48 -3.17 26.11
N ASP A 48 2.82 -3.93 25.23
CA ASP A 48 3.05 -3.84 23.79
C ASP A 48 2.31 -2.64 23.19
N ILE A 49 2.92 -2.03 22.17
CA ILE A 49 2.25 -1.00 21.37
C ILE A 49 1.75 -1.67 20.10
N TYR A 50 0.46 -1.52 19.82
CA TYR A 50 -0.18 -2.07 18.64
C TYR A 50 -0.64 -0.95 17.71
N ARG A 51 -0.65 -1.24 16.41
CA ARG A 51 -1.30 -0.40 15.41
C ARG A 51 -1.93 -1.26 14.33
N ILE A 52 -2.88 -0.69 13.61
CA ILE A 52 -3.31 -1.22 12.32
C ILE A 52 -2.15 -0.97 11.35
N LYS A 53 -1.75 -1.97 10.56
CA LYS A 53 -0.73 -1.79 9.53
C LYS A 53 -1.18 -0.66 8.60
N PRO A 54 -0.40 0.41 8.43
CA PRO A 54 -0.76 1.46 7.50
C PRO A 54 -0.90 0.85 6.11
N GLU A 55 -1.89 1.34 5.35
CA GLU A 55 -2.02 0.95 3.96
C GLU A 55 -0.75 1.38 3.20
N PRO A 56 -0.21 0.52 2.32
CA PRO A 56 0.97 0.88 1.55
C PRO A 56 0.66 2.11 0.70
N HIS A 57 1.38 3.21 0.96
CA HIS A 57 1.24 4.42 0.18
C HIS A 57 2.15 4.35 -1.05
N TYR A 58 1.62 4.61 -2.23
CA TYR A 58 2.40 4.67 -3.46
C TYR A 58 2.45 6.09 -3.97
N ARG A 59 3.63 6.52 -4.39
CA ARG A 59 3.78 7.74 -5.19
C ARG A 59 3.89 7.39 -6.67
N PRO A 60 3.55 8.33 -7.56
CA PRO A 60 3.80 8.16 -8.99
C PRO A 60 5.29 7.94 -9.28
N PHE A 61 5.59 7.25 -10.37
CA PHE A 61 6.95 7.14 -10.89
C PHE A 61 7.52 8.52 -11.25
N THR A 62 8.83 8.68 -11.10
CA THR A 62 9.56 9.68 -11.87
C THR A 62 9.78 9.18 -13.31
N PRO A 63 10.09 10.07 -14.27
CA PRO A 63 10.43 9.65 -15.63
C PRO A 63 11.53 8.59 -15.67
N GLU A 64 12.57 8.75 -14.86
CA GLU A 64 13.73 7.85 -14.80
C GLU A 64 13.33 6.45 -14.31
N GLU A 65 12.47 6.39 -13.28
CA GLU A 65 11.95 5.13 -12.74
C GLU A 65 11.02 4.42 -13.73
N ALA A 66 10.26 5.18 -14.53
CA ALA A 66 9.27 4.63 -15.44
C ALA A 66 9.87 4.04 -16.74
N ILE A 67 11.08 4.43 -17.14
CA ILE A 67 11.74 3.95 -18.37
C ILE A 67 11.83 2.42 -18.42
N GLN A 68 12.10 1.76 -17.29
CA GLN A 68 12.20 0.31 -17.22
C GLN A 68 10.86 -0.41 -17.50
N HIS A 69 9.75 0.33 -17.51
CA HIS A 69 8.41 -0.20 -17.74
C HIS A 69 7.91 0.01 -19.17
N VAL A 70 8.72 0.56 -20.07
CA VAL A 70 8.42 0.57 -21.51
C VAL A 70 8.22 -0.86 -22.00
N MET A 71 7.20 -1.07 -22.85
CA MET A 71 6.70 -2.36 -23.32
C MET A 71 6.05 -3.26 -22.26
N ARG A 72 5.97 -2.86 -20.98
CA ARG A 72 5.17 -3.60 -20.00
C ARG A 72 3.68 -3.40 -20.27
N ARG A 73 2.91 -4.44 -19.95
CA ARG A 73 1.44 -4.40 -19.99
C ARG A 73 0.91 -3.80 -18.69
N VAL A 74 -0.12 -2.99 -18.84
CA VAL A 74 -0.90 -2.43 -17.73
C VAL A 74 -2.38 -2.72 -17.96
N ARG A 75 -3.12 -2.94 -16.88
CA ARG A 75 -4.56 -3.18 -16.86
C ARG A 75 -5.25 -1.99 -16.26
N ASN A 76 -6.30 -1.50 -16.92
CA ASN A 76 -7.15 -0.47 -16.35
C ASN A 76 -8.02 -1.08 -15.24
N LYS A 77 -7.98 -0.51 -14.03
CA LYS A 77 -8.65 -1.06 -12.84
C LYS A 77 -10.18 -1.09 -12.96
N HIS A 78 -10.75 -0.17 -13.73
CA HIS A 78 -12.21 -0.03 -13.85
C HIS A 78 -12.76 -0.88 -15.00
N SER A 79 -12.16 -0.78 -16.18
CA SER A 79 -12.65 -1.46 -17.40
C SER A 79 -12.03 -2.84 -17.62
N GLY A 80 -10.94 -3.18 -16.93
CA GLY A 80 -10.18 -4.41 -17.14
C GLY A 80 -9.37 -4.43 -18.45
N ASN A 81 -9.44 -3.38 -19.26
CA ASN A 81 -8.74 -3.29 -20.54
C ASN A 81 -7.22 -3.28 -20.35
N CYS A 82 -6.52 -4.10 -21.12
CA CYS A 82 -5.06 -4.10 -21.14
C CYS A 82 -4.51 -3.16 -22.21
N ARG A 83 -3.45 -2.45 -21.86
CA ARG A 83 -2.65 -1.61 -22.74
C ARG A 83 -1.17 -1.92 -22.54
N THR A 84 -0.33 -1.43 -23.42
CA THR A 84 1.13 -1.51 -23.29
C THR A 84 1.70 -0.11 -23.17
N VAL A 85 2.65 0.08 -22.28
CA VAL A 85 3.42 1.33 -22.18
C VAL A 85 4.27 1.48 -23.45
N SER A 86 3.95 2.46 -24.28
CA SER A 86 4.63 2.68 -25.57
C SER A 86 5.79 3.65 -25.47
N TRP A 87 5.67 4.68 -24.63
CA TRP A 87 6.67 5.73 -24.51
C TRP A 87 6.57 6.42 -23.15
N ILE A 88 7.72 6.89 -22.66
CA ILE A 88 7.85 7.63 -21.40
C ILE A 88 8.43 9.02 -21.72
N GLY A 89 7.69 10.04 -21.31
CA GLY A 89 8.08 11.44 -21.35
C GLY A 89 8.58 11.96 -20.02
N LYS A 90 8.89 13.26 -19.99
CA LYS A 90 9.34 13.94 -18.76
C LYS A 90 8.22 14.12 -17.73
N THR A 91 6.97 14.08 -18.14
CA THR A 91 5.82 14.35 -17.27
C THR A 91 4.68 13.35 -17.45
N ASP A 92 4.74 12.57 -18.52
CA ASP A 92 3.65 11.76 -19.02
C ASP A 92 4.14 10.44 -19.60
N VAL A 93 3.21 9.50 -19.74
CA VAL A 93 3.39 8.18 -20.34
C VAL A 93 2.36 8.02 -21.44
N LEU A 94 2.78 7.43 -22.56
CA LEU A 94 1.89 7.06 -23.65
C LEU A 94 1.57 5.57 -23.55
N LEU A 95 0.28 5.25 -23.51
CA LEU A 95 -0.20 3.88 -23.67
C LEU A 95 -0.58 3.63 -25.13
N CYS A 96 -0.32 2.43 -25.63
CA CYS A 96 -0.60 2.05 -27.02
C CYS A 96 -2.06 2.37 -27.39
N SER A 97 -2.25 3.10 -28.50
CA SER A 97 -3.55 3.51 -29.03
C SER A 97 -4.38 4.39 -28.08
N GLN A 98 -3.73 5.18 -27.21
CA GLN A 98 -4.36 6.15 -26.32
C GLN A 98 -3.56 7.46 -26.27
N ASN A 99 -4.19 8.55 -25.81
CA ASN A 99 -3.49 9.78 -25.45
C ASN A 99 -2.52 9.54 -24.29
N SER A 100 -1.50 10.40 -24.18
CA SER A 100 -0.62 10.37 -23.01
C SER A 100 -1.36 10.77 -21.74
N LEU A 101 -0.87 10.28 -20.60
CA LEU A 101 -1.42 10.53 -19.28
C LEU A 101 -0.28 10.81 -18.30
N SER A 102 -0.56 11.52 -17.20
CA SER A 102 0.44 11.75 -16.15
C SER A 102 0.78 10.45 -15.42
N PHE A 103 1.95 10.41 -14.77
CA PHE A 103 2.31 9.29 -13.88
C PHE A 103 1.31 9.10 -12.73
N ALA A 104 0.70 10.18 -12.24
CA ALA A 104 -0.34 10.11 -11.22
C ALA A 104 -1.59 9.40 -11.73
N ALA A 105 -2.06 9.75 -12.93
CA ALA A 105 -3.19 9.06 -13.55
C ALA A 105 -2.86 7.59 -13.86
N LEU A 106 -1.60 7.27 -14.20
CA LEU A 106 -1.18 5.88 -14.40
C LEU A 106 -1.30 5.08 -13.11
N LEU A 107 -0.78 5.61 -11.99
CA LEU A 107 -0.89 4.97 -10.68
C LEU A 107 -2.35 4.79 -10.24
N GLU A 108 -3.19 5.81 -10.47
CA GLU A 108 -4.58 5.80 -10.05
C GLU A 108 -5.40 4.79 -10.84
N PHE A 109 -5.36 4.84 -12.17
CA PHE A 109 -6.30 4.10 -13.02
C PHE A 109 -5.76 2.76 -13.54
N TYR A 110 -4.46 2.51 -13.42
CA TYR A 110 -3.82 1.32 -13.98
C TYR A 110 -2.98 0.57 -12.94
N GLU A 111 -2.82 -0.72 -13.18
CA GLU A 111 -1.94 -1.64 -12.46
C GLU A 111 -1.18 -2.49 -13.46
N PHE A 112 -0.08 -3.11 -13.03
CA PHE A 112 0.62 -4.09 -13.85
C PHE A 112 -0.18 -5.40 -13.94
N ASP A 113 0.23 -6.27 -14.85
CA ASP A 113 -0.42 -7.56 -15.08
C ASP A 113 -0.36 -8.52 -13.88
N ASP A 114 0.62 -8.35 -13.01
CA ASP A 114 0.78 -9.02 -11.71
C ASP A 114 -0.08 -8.40 -10.58
N GLY A 115 -0.85 -7.35 -10.87
CA GLY A 115 -1.68 -6.62 -9.90
C GLY A 115 -0.91 -5.58 -9.07
N SER A 116 0.39 -5.41 -9.28
CA SER A 116 1.15 -4.39 -8.58
C SER A 116 0.81 -2.97 -9.07
N PRO A 117 0.77 -1.95 -8.20
CA PRO A 117 0.48 -0.58 -8.61
C PRO A 117 1.55 -0.01 -9.55
N CYS A 118 1.14 0.86 -10.47
CA CYS A 118 2.04 1.61 -11.35
C CYS A 118 2.71 2.79 -10.62
N GLY A 119 3.47 2.51 -9.56
CA GLY A 119 4.20 3.52 -8.81
C GLY A 119 5.25 2.92 -7.88
N VAL A 120 5.87 3.77 -7.07
CA VAL A 120 6.88 3.36 -6.08
C VAL A 120 6.24 3.35 -4.71
N LEU A 121 6.40 2.24 -4.00
CA LEU A 121 6.01 2.13 -2.61
C LEU A 121 6.83 3.14 -1.79
N VAL A 122 6.13 4.04 -1.10
CA VAL A 122 6.71 4.92 -0.10
C VAL A 122 6.64 4.17 1.20
N GLU A 123 7.78 3.66 1.66
CA GLU A 123 7.86 3.20 3.04
C GLU A 123 7.74 4.43 3.94
N ASP A 124 6.77 4.41 4.86
CA ASP A 124 6.69 5.43 5.91
C ASP A 124 8.03 5.45 6.63
N GLY A 125 8.78 6.55 6.45
CA GLY A 125 10.06 6.78 7.11
C GLY A 125 9.94 6.54 8.61
N GLN A 126 10.86 5.74 9.13
CA GLN A 126 11.00 5.44 10.56
C GLN A 126 11.18 6.70 11.41
#